data_AF-A0A9W6TNZ9-F1
#
_entry.id   AF-A0A9W6TNZ9-F1
#
_cell.length_a   1.000
_cell.length_b   1.000
_cell.length_c   1.000
_cell.angle_alpha   90.00
_cell.angle_beta   90.00
_cell.angle_gamma   90.00
#
_symmetry.space_group_name_H-M   'P 1'
#
loop_
_entity.id
_entity.type
_entity.pdbx_description
1 polymer ?
#
loop_
_entity_poly.entity_id
_entity_poly.type
_entity_poly.pdbx_seq_one_letter_code
_entity_poly.pdbx_strand_id
1 'polypeptide(L)'
;MMLWRRPESKMPTRLPQQYTHRGIRQSQAPSSSATEDLARTMAALLERTQKLRQHIEALIRRDAAKRSLPVDERALRRRVDDYYLPMFRWTTEVVEAAQRKQGDAKRCVCIGLSCPQGGGKTTASMYMQEALGLMGKKCAVMSLDDVYWKYEQQVALAKANLGNPLLQAVNKELRAFDKFYEELDGLVVIKIDNLDWVYQYVFVFVNQSIPTRVSPKKPAMTPDEVRDFVDRFMPAYKTYLKGLYADPKDSTSPLASVPRLIFSITSAREPAAKPVEFNFSSEALQD
;
A
#
# COMPACT_ATOMS: atom_id res chain seq x y z
N MET A 1 -18.52 -22.44 33.51
CA MET A 1 -18.77 -22.67 34.95
C MET A 1 -18.22 -21.49 35.73
N MET A 2 -19.08 -20.50 35.97
CA MET A 2 -18.91 -19.40 36.93
C MET A 2 -20.34 -19.08 37.39
N LEU A 3 -20.60 -19.24 38.68
CA LEU A 3 -21.91 -19.12 39.33
C LEU A 3 -22.10 -17.67 39.80
N TRP A 4 -23.21 -17.04 39.41
CA TRP A 4 -23.70 -15.79 39.98
C TRP A 4 -25.07 -16.02 40.63
N ARG A 5 -25.16 -15.88 41.96
CA ARG A 5 -26.41 -16.01 42.73
C ARG A 5 -27.16 -14.67 42.75
N ARG A 6 -28.47 -14.70 42.45
CA ARG A 6 -29.46 -13.67 42.83
C ARG A 6 -29.82 -13.80 44.31
N PRO A 7 -30.23 -12.71 44.97
CA PRO A 7 -31.18 -12.76 46.06
C PRO A 7 -32.56 -12.26 45.64
N GLU A 8 -33.55 -12.78 46.37
CA GLU A 8 -34.97 -12.81 46.08
C GLU A 8 -35.73 -11.50 46.35
N SER A 9 -36.89 -11.42 45.71
CA SER A 9 -37.94 -10.42 45.80
C SER A 9 -38.72 -10.45 47.11
N LYS A 10 -39.01 -9.27 47.68
CA LYS A 10 -40.23 -9.01 48.47
C LYS A 10 -40.83 -7.66 48.06
N MET A 11 -42.06 -7.68 47.52
CA MET A 11 -42.90 -6.49 47.37
C MET A 11 -43.58 -6.16 48.71
N PRO A 12 -43.89 -4.88 48.94
CA PRO A 12 -45.20 -4.53 49.47
C PRO A 12 -45.91 -3.46 48.62
N THR A 13 -47.21 -3.67 48.46
CA THR A 13 -48.21 -2.83 47.81
C THR A 13 -48.53 -1.61 48.67
N ARG A 14 -48.46 -0.38 48.11
CA ARG A 14 -49.28 0.81 48.47
C ARG A 14 -48.96 1.98 47.51
N LEU A 15 -49.99 2.51 46.85
CA LEU A 15 -50.04 3.87 46.26
C LEU A 15 -50.72 4.81 47.29
N PRO A 16 -50.55 6.16 47.29
CA PRO A 16 -50.51 7.02 46.08
C PRO A 16 -49.60 8.28 46.10
N GLN A 17 -49.47 8.87 44.89
CA GLN A 17 -49.19 10.27 44.54
C GLN A 17 -47.94 10.99 45.11
N GLN A 18 -47.01 11.36 44.23
CA GLN A 18 -46.52 12.75 44.07
C GLN A 18 -45.70 12.90 42.76
N TYR A 19 -46.03 13.94 42.01
CA TYR A 19 -45.34 14.40 40.80
C TYR A 19 -43.87 14.73 41.08
N THR A 20 -42.94 14.18 40.30
CA THR A 20 -41.69 14.88 39.93
C THR A 20 -41.27 14.47 38.52
N HIS A 21 -41.24 15.45 37.61
CA HIS A 21 -40.65 15.32 36.28
C HIS A 21 -39.17 14.95 36.41
N ARG A 22 -38.77 13.71 36.04
CA ARG A 22 -37.37 13.42 35.72
C ARG A 22 -37.15 13.73 34.25
N GLY A 23 -36.29 14.73 34.01
CA GLY A 23 -35.92 15.19 32.70
C GLY A 23 -35.43 14.07 31.80
N ILE A 24 -36.03 14.01 30.62
CA ILE A 24 -35.41 13.47 29.42
C ILE A 24 -34.10 14.27 29.28
N ARG A 25 -32.93 13.61 29.39
CA ARG A 25 -31.68 14.22 28.90
C ARG A 25 -31.85 14.38 27.40
N GLN A 26 -32.29 15.57 26.98
CA GLN A 26 -32.11 16.01 25.61
C GLN A 26 -30.61 15.90 25.33
N SER A 27 -30.23 15.09 24.35
CA SER A 27 -28.94 15.24 23.70
C SER A 27 -28.89 16.67 23.19
N GLN A 28 -28.11 17.53 23.86
CA GLN A 28 -27.92 18.90 23.39
C GLN A 28 -27.37 18.81 21.97
N ALA A 29 -28.07 19.42 21.02
CA ALA A 29 -27.55 19.63 19.69
C ALA A 29 -26.21 20.39 19.82
N PRO A 30 -25.18 20.03 19.03
CA PRO A 30 -23.90 20.71 19.08
C PRO A 30 -24.10 22.23 18.93
N SER A 31 -23.35 23.03 19.71
CA SER A 31 -23.42 24.50 19.64
C SER A 31 -23.14 25.00 18.22
N SER A 32 -23.73 26.13 17.82
CA SER A 32 -23.58 26.67 16.46
C SER A 32 -22.11 26.85 16.05
N SER A 33 -21.24 27.18 17.01
CA SER A 33 -19.79 27.28 16.84
C SER A 33 -19.12 25.94 16.50
N ALA A 34 -19.52 24.83 17.14
CA ALA A 34 -18.94 23.51 16.91
C ALA A 34 -19.37 22.95 15.54
N THR A 35 -20.60 23.25 15.11
CA THR A 35 -21.07 22.90 13.76
C THR A 35 -20.35 23.70 12.68
N GLU A 36 -20.05 24.98 12.91
CA GLU A 36 -19.27 25.81 11.99
C GLU A 36 -17.81 25.37 11.88
N ASP A 37 -17.18 24.98 13.00
CA ASP A 37 -15.81 24.46 13.01
C ASP A 37 -15.69 23.10 12.32
N LEU A 38 -16.67 22.22 12.50
CA LEU A 38 -16.74 20.95 11.78
C LEU A 38 -16.89 21.18 10.26
N ALA A 39 -17.81 22.08 9.86
CA ALA A 39 -18.02 22.42 8.45
C ALA A 39 -16.76 23.02 7.81
N ARG A 40 -16.03 23.89 8.52
CA ARG A 40 -14.75 24.45 8.05
C ARG A 40 -13.69 23.37 7.87
N THR A 41 -13.58 22.45 8.84
CA THR A 41 -12.64 21.32 8.77
C THR A 41 -12.94 20.40 7.59
N MET A 42 -14.22 20.05 7.39
CA MET A 42 -14.66 19.22 6.27
C MET A 42 -14.40 19.91 4.92
N ALA A 43 -14.69 21.21 4.80
CA ALA A 43 -14.41 21.98 3.59
C ALA A 43 -12.91 22.00 3.26
N ALA A 44 -12.05 22.20 4.25
CA ALA A 44 -10.60 22.17 4.07
C ALA A 44 -10.08 20.77 3.66
N LEU A 45 -10.66 19.70 4.21
CA LEU A 45 -10.33 18.32 3.83
C LEU A 45 -10.74 18.01 2.38
N LEU A 46 -11.93 18.46 1.97
CA LEU A 46 -12.43 18.33 0.60
C LEU A 46 -11.55 19.09 -0.38
N GLU A 47 -11.17 20.32 -0.06
CA GLU A 47 -10.27 21.12 -0.90
C GLU A 47 -8.90 20.45 -1.06
N ARG A 48 -8.32 19.96 0.04
CA ARG A 48 -7.04 19.21 0.00
C ARG A 48 -7.15 17.95 -0.84
N THR A 49 -8.24 17.19 -0.67
CA THR A 49 -8.51 15.99 -1.48
C THR A 49 -8.60 16.32 -2.96
N GLN A 50 -9.32 17.39 -3.30
CA GLN A 50 -9.50 17.81 -4.68
C GLN A 50 -8.18 18.25 -5.33
N LYS A 51 -7.36 19.01 -4.60
CA LYS A 51 -6.00 19.40 -5.06
C LYS A 51 -5.13 18.17 -5.32
N LEU A 52 -5.16 17.20 -4.40
CA LEU A 52 -4.41 15.97 -4.55
C LEU A 52 -4.90 15.15 -5.76
N ARG A 53 -6.21 15.00 -5.93
CA ARG A 53 -6.81 14.33 -7.10
C ARG A 53 -6.30 14.96 -8.40
N GLN A 54 -6.44 16.27 -8.54
CA GLN A 54 -5.98 17.02 -9.72
C GLN A 54 -4.48 16.85 -9.97
N HIS A 55 -3.69 16.83 -8.91
CA HIS A 55 -2.24 16.63 -9.01
C HIS A 55 -1.90 15.23 -9.53
N ILE A 56 -2.52 14.18 -8.97
CA ILE A 56 -2.30 12.80 -9.42
C ILE A 56 -2.78 12.62 -10.87
N GLU A 57 -3.92 13.20 -11.25
CA GLU A 57 -4.39 13.20 -12.65
C GLU A 57 -3.35 13.83 -13.59
N ALA A 58 -2.80 14.99 -13.21
CA ALA A 58 -1.76 15.67 -13.98
C ALA A 58 -0.49 14.82 -14.12
N LEU A 59 -0.07 14.12 -13.06
CA LEU A 59 1.08 13.21 -13.10
C LEU A 59 0.85 12.03 -14.06
N ILE A 60 -0.33 11.40 -14.01
CA ILE A 60 -0.67 10.29 -14.92
C ILE A 60 -0.70 10.77 -16.37
N ARG A 61 -1.33 11.92 -16.64
CA ARG A 61 -1.37 12.52 -17.98
C ARG A 61 0.03 12.86 -18.50
N ARG A 62 0.88 13.43 -17.65
CA ARG A 62 2.28 13.73 -17.98
C ARG A 62 3.05 12.47 -18.38
N ASP A 63 2.88 11.39 -17.64
CA ASP A 63 3.56 10.13 -17.92
C ASP A 63 3.02 9.42 -19.16
N ALA A 64 1.70 9.48 -19.40
CA ALA A 64 1.10 9.00 -20.63
C ALA A 64 1.62 9.77 -21.85
N ALA A 65 1.67 11.10 -21.77
CA ALA A 65 2.21 11.96 -22.83
C ALA A 65 3.69 11.68 -23.11
N LYS A 66 4.53 11.53 -22.08
CA LYS A 66 5.94 11.14 -22.23
C LYS A 66 6.14 9.81 -22.97
N ARG A 67 5.15 8.91 -22.90
CA ARG A 67 5.17 7.60 -23.54
C ARG A 67 4.35 7.55 -24.83
N SER A 68 3.79 8.68 -25.26
CA SER A 68 2.85 8.75 -26.41
C SER A 68 1.70 7.76 -26.29
N LEU A 69 1.21 7.52 -25.06
CA LEU A 69 0.10 6.62 -24.79
C LEU A 69 -1.22 7.42 -24.74
N PRO A 70 -2.30 6.90 -25.34
CA PRO A 70 -3.62 7.50 -25.18
C PRO A 70 -4.07 7.42 -23.71
N VAL A 71 -4.87 8.39 -23.29
CA VAL A 71 -5.46 8.43 -21.96
C VAL A 71 -6.95 8.08 -22.08
N ASP A 72 -7.32 6.91 -21.57
CA ASP A 72 -8.71 6.58 -21.33
C ASP A 72 -9.19 7.32 -20.06
N GLU A 73 -10.15 8.22 -20.21
CA GLU A 73 -10.67 9.06 -19.12
C GLU A 73 -11.37 8.24 -18.02
N ARG A 74 -12.02 7.14 -18.37
CA ARG A 74 -12.67 6.26 -17.39
C ARG A 74 -11.61 5.50 -16.59
N ALA A 75 -10.61 4.95 -17.27
CA ALA A 75 -9.50 4.25 -16.63
C ALA A 75 -8.66 5.20 -15.76
N LEU A 76 -8.44 6.44 -16.22
CA LEU A 76 -7.75 7.49 -15.46
C LEU A 76 -8.47 7.75 -14.14
N ARG A 77 -9.78 8.05 -14.18
CA ARG A 77 -10.57 8.33 -12.98
C ARG A 77 -10.51 7.17 -11.98
N ARG A 78 -10.68 5.93 -12.46
CA ARG A 78 -10.56 4.74 -11.61
C ARG A 78 -9.17 4.59 -10.98
N ARG A 79 -8.09 4.84 -11.73
CA ARG A 79 -6.72 4.81 -11.16
C ARG A 79 -6.50 5.88 -10.12
N VAL A 80 -7.10 7.05 -10.28
CA VAL A 80 -6.97 8.11 -9.28
C VAL A 80 -7.79 7.76 -8.05
N ASP A 81 -9.06 7.43 -8.24
CA ASP A 81 -10.05 7.33 -7.16
C ASP A 81 -10.01 6.00 -6.42
N ASP A 82 -9.78 4.89 -7.13
CA ASP A 82 -9.84 3.54 -6.54
C ASP A 82 -8.44 2.98 -6.24
N TYR A 83 -7.37 3.70 -6.59
CA TYR A 83 -6.00 3.20 -6.47
C TYR A 83 -5.04 4.20 -5.82
N TYR A 84 -4.67 5.30 -6.49
CA TYR A 84 -3.64 6.20 -5.97
C TYR A 84 -4.11 7.07 -4.79
N LEU A 85 -5.34 7.58 -4.83
CA LEU A 85 -5.87 8.42 -3.75
C LEU A 85 -6.07 7.62 -2.44
N PRO A 86 -6.67 6.41 -2.44
CA PRO A 86 -6.73 5.58 -1.25
C PRO A 86 -5.34 5.18 -0.74
N MET A 87 -4.41 4.85 -1.64
CA MET A 87 -3.03 4.52 -1.26
C MET A 87 -2.35 5.67 -0.54
N PHE A 88 -2.49 6.89 -1.06
CA PHE A 88 -1.92 8.10 -0.46
C PHE A 88 -2.52 8.38 0.92
N ARG A 89 -3.86 8.35 1.03
CA ARG A 89 -4.55 8.67 2.27
C ARG A 89 -4.19 7.66 3.37
N TRP A 90 -4.28 6.37 3.07
CA TRP A 90 -3.89 5.31 3.99
C TRP A 90 -2.42 5.46 4.44
N THR A 91 -1.51 5.71 3.50
CA THR A 91 -0.09 5.90 3.82
C THR A 91 0.11 7.11 4.74
N THR A 92 -0.62 8.19 4.52
CA THR A 92 -0.56 9.39 5.36
C THR A 92 -1.06 9.08 6.78
N GLU A 93 -2.17 8.37 6.92
CA GLU A 93 -2.70 7.97 8.24
C GLU A 93 -1.74 7.05 8.99
N VAL A 94 -1.12 6.09 8.31
CA VAL A 94 -0.08 5.23 8.90
C VAL A 94 1.13 6.06 9.34
N VAL A 95 1.60 6.99 8.50
CA VAL A 95 2.72 7.88 8.84
C VAL A 95 2.41 8.72 10.07
N GLU A 96 1.22 9.30 10.13
CA GLU A 96 0.82 10.11 11.28
C GLU A 96 0.63 9.27 12.55
N ALA A 97 0.08 8.06 12.44
CA ALA A 97 -0.03 7.14 13.56
C ALA A 97 1.34 6.71 14.09
N ALA A 98 2.30 6.42 13.19
CA ALA A 98 3.67 6.10 13.56
C ALA A 98 4.37 7.29 14.24
N GLN A 99 4.24 8.49 13.68
CA GLN A 99 4.79 9.73 14.26
C GLN A 99 4.22 10.01 15.65
N ARG A 100 2.90 9.85 15.84
CA ARG A 100 2.25 10.00 17.16
C ARG A 100 2.82 9.02 18.20
N LYS A 101 3.06 7.76 17.80
CA LYS A 101 3.66 6.74 18.70
C LYS A 101 5.10 7.03 19.05
N GLN A 102 5.86 7.68 18.15
CA GLN A 102 7.27 8.01 18.36
C GLN A 102 7.48 9.21 19.31
N GLY A 103 6.49 10.10 19.46
CA GLY A 103 6.61 11.29 20.28
C GLY A 103 7.75 12.20 19.77
N ASP A 104 8.67 12.59 20.67
CA ASP A 104 9.82 13.43 20.33
C ASP A 104 10.97 12.68 19.62
N ALA A 105 10.88 11.34 19.52
CA ALA A 105 11.88 10.55 18.83
C ALA A 105 11.81 10.82 17.31
N LYS A 106 12.81 11.52 16.78
CA LYS A 106 12.90 11.91 15.35
C LYS A 106 13.33 10.74 14.44
N ARG A 107 12.71 9.57 14.55
CA ARG A 107 12.99 8.47 13.62
C ARG A 107 12.22 8.64 12.31
N CYS A 108 12.78 8.10 11.22
CA CYS A 108 12.08 8.04 9.95
C CYS A 108 10.90 7.07 10.07
N VAL A 109 9.81 7.34 9.35
CA VAL A 109 8.74 6.36 9.12
C VAL A 109 9.04 5.61 7.83
N CYS A 110 9.07 4.28 7.89
CA CYS A 110 9.42 3.45 6.74
C CYS A 110 8.18 2.75 6.17
N ILE A 111 7.84 3.05 4.92
CA ILE A 111 6.72 2.44 4.20
C ILE A 111 7.25 1.55 3.08
N GLY A 112 6.96 0.25 3.15
CA GLY A 112 7.30 -0.71 2.12
C GLY A 112 6.31 -0.68 0.95
N LEU A 113 6.80 -0.90 -0.27
CA LEU A 113 5.99 -1.08 -1.46
C LEU A 113 6.39 -2.36 -2.19
N SER A 114 5.52 -3.36 -2.21
CA SER A 114 5.74 -4.64 -2.88
C SER A 114 4.82 -4.82 -4.08
N CYS A 115 5.33 -5.42 -5.15
CA CYS A 115 4.59 -5.71 -6.38
C CYS A 115 5.46 -6.62 -7.26
N PRO A 116 4.87 -7.48 -8.11
CA PRO A 116 5.60 -8.15 -9.18
C PRO A 116 6.28 -7.19 -10.16
N GLN A 117 7.26 -7.69 -10.93
CA GLN A 117 8.01 -6.88 -11.88
C GLN A 117 7.09 -6.27 -12.95
N GLY A 118 7.31 -5.00 -13.27
CA GLY A 118 6.52 -4.27 -14.27
C GLY A 118 5.09 -3.90 -13.85
N GLY A 119 4.65 -4.25 -12.63
CA GLY A 119 3.32 -3.88 -12.12
C GLY A 119 3.17 -2.43 -11.63
N GLY A 120 4.23 -1.62 -11.71
CA GLY A 120 4.14 -0.16 -11.52
C GLY A 120 4.72 0.41 -10.24
N LYS A 121 5.55 -0.34 -9.48
CA LYS A 121 6.18 0.11 -8.22
C LYS A 121 6.81 1.50 -8.33
N THR A 122 7.74 1.68 -9.26
CA THR A 122 8.49 2.94 -9.43
C THR A 122 7.56 4.12 -9.74
N THR A 123 6.48 3.88 -10.50
CA THR A 123 5.48 4.91 -10.78
C THR A 123 4.68 5.24 -9.51
N ALA A 124 4.22 4.23 -8.77
CA ALA A 124 3.50 4.44 -7.53
C ALA A 124 4.35 5.14 -6.45
N SER A 125 5.62 4.76 -6.29
CA SER A 125 6.53 5.41 -5.35
C SER A 125 6.84 6.87 -5.73
N MET A 126 7.00 7.16 -7.04
CA MET A 126 7.16 8.53 -7.53
C MET A 126 5.93 9.37 -7.24
N TYR A 127 4.73 8.88 -7.56
CA TYR A 127 3.50 9.62 -7.31
C TYR A 127 3.24 9.83 -5.83
N MET A 128 3.56 8.83 -4.99
CA MET A 128 3.52 8.97 -3.54
C MET A 128 4.46 10.08 -3.05
N GLN A 129 5.69 10.12 -3.57
CA GLN A 129 6.67 11.15 -3.20
C GLN A 129 6.21 12.55 -3.59
N GLU A 130 5.69 12.73 -4.81
CA GLU A 130 5.15 14.01 -5.31
C GLU A 130 3.93 14.45 -4.48
N ALA A 131 3.01 13.52 -4.19
CA ALA A 131 1.83 13.79 -3.37
C ALA A 131 2.18 14.16 -1.92
N LEU A 132 3.15 13.47 -1.30
CA LEU A 132 3.63 13.79 0.03
C LEU A 132 4.34 15.15 0.06
N GLY A 133 5.13 15.46 -0.98
CA GLY A 133 5.77 16.75 -1.17
C GLY A 133 4.75 17.90 -1.28
N LEU A 134 3.66 17.69 -2.03
CA LEU A 134 2.56 18.64 -2.13
C LEU A 134 1.91 18.93 -0.76
N MET A 135 1.87 17.93 0.13
CA MET A 135 1.37 18.06 1.50
C MET A 135 2.44 18.52 2.51
N GLY A 136 3.62 18.95 2.05
CA GLY A 136 4.69 19.48 2.89
C GLY A 136 5.45 18.41 3.69
N LYS A 137 5.29 17.12 3.35
CA LYS A 137 6.03 16.02 3.98
C LYS A 137 7.33 15.77 3.21
N LYS A 138 8.43 15.58 3.95
CA LYS A 138 9.70 15.13 3.37
C LYS A 138 9.64 13.63 3.11
N CYS A 139 9.84 13.22 1.87
CA CYS A 139 9.80 11.83 1.46
C CYS A 139 11.03 11.48 0.62
N ALA A 140 11.72 10.41 0.99
CA ALA A 140 12.78 9.81 0.19
C ALA A 140 12.30 8.45 -0.32
N VAL A 141 12.71 8.08 -1.54
CA VAL A 141 12.40 6.79 -2.15
C VAL A 141 13.74 6.08 -2.41
N MET A 142 13.82 4.83 -2.00
CA MET A 142 14.93 3.93 -2.35
C MET A 142 14.36 2.66 -2.97
N SER A 143 15.05 2.11 -3.96
CA SER A 143 14.79 0.76 -4.44
C SER A 143 15.66 -0.23 -3.66
N LEU A 144 15.14 -1.42 -3.36
CA LEU A 144 15.99 -2.52 -2.86
C LEU A 144 17.06 -2.89 -3.89
N ASP A 145 16.83 -2.59 -5.16
CA ASP A 145 17.82 -2.84 -6.21
C ASP A 145 19.06 -1.92 -6.08
N ASP A 146 18.95 -0.78 -5.41
CA ASP A 146 20.04 0.20 -5.26
C ASP A 146 21.14 -0.30 -4.30
N VAL A 147 20.84 -1.31 -3.48
CA VAL A 147 21.74 -1.87 -2.47
C VAL A 147 22.24 -3.27 -2.84
N TYR A 148 22.07 -3.71 -4.09
CA TYR A 148 22.67 -4.96 -4.54
C TYR A 148 24.20 -4.93 -4.48
N TRP A 149 24.78 -6.11 -4.30
CA TRP A 149 26.20 -6.33 -4.54
C TRP A 149 26.61 -5.88 -5.94
N LYS A 150 27.83 -5.36 -6.04
CA LYS A 150 28.41 -5.00 -7.34
C LYS A 150 28.45 -6.22 -8.25
N TYR A 151 28.41 -6.01 -9.56
CA TYR A 151 28.45 -7.07 -10.56
C TYR A 151 29.55 -8.11 -10.30
N GLU A 152 30.76 -7.66 -9.94
CA GLU A 152 31.90 -8.53 -9.62
C GLU A 152 31.62 -9.48 -8.45
N GLN A 153 30.94 -8.99 -7.42
CA GLN A 153 30.55 -9.76 -6.24
C GLN A 153 29.45 -10.78 -6.58
N GLN A 154 28.50 -10.41 -7.43
CA GLN A 154 27.46 -11.33 -7.92
C GLN A 154 28.07 -12.46 -8.77
N VAL A 155 29.02 -12.15 -9.65
CA VAL A 155 29.76 -13.14 -10.46
C VAL A 155 30.59 -14.08 -9.58
N ALA A 156 31.26 -13.55 -8.56
CA ALA A 156 32.02 -14.35 -7.60
C ALA A 156 31.11 -15.31 -6.82
N LEU A 157 29.96 -14.82 -6.34
CA LEU A 157 28.98 -15.64 -5.63
C LEU A 157 28.44 -16.77 -6.52
N ALA A 158 28.09 -16.47 -7.77
CA ALA A 158 27.59 -17.47 -8.72
C ALA A 158 28.65 -18.54 -9.02
N LYS A 159 29.90 -18.15 -9.24
CA LYS A 159 31.02 -19.09 -9.47
C LYS A 159 31.33 -19.96 -8.25
N ALA A 160 31.19 -19.42 -7.03
CA ALA A 160 31.40 -20.17 -5.79
C ALA A 160 30.29 -21.19 -5.49
N ASN A 161 29.16 -21.14 -6.22
CA ASN A 161 27.94 -21.90 -5.92
C ASN A 161 27.39 -22.62 -7.17
N LEU A 162 28.26 -23.28 -7.94
CA LEU A 162 27.93 -23.95 -9.22
C LEU A 162 26.81 -25.02 -9.14
N GLY A 163 26.62 -25.66 -7.98
CA GLY A 163 25.59 -26.68 -7.76
C GLY A 163 24.35 -26.18 -7.02
N ASN A 164 24.19 -24.87 -6.86
CA ASN A 164 23.18 -24.31 -5.98
C ASN A 164 21.80 -24.32 -6.65
N PRO A 165 20.82 -25.06 -6.12
CA PRO A 165 19.44 -24.96 -6.58
C PRO A 165 18.96 -23.56 -6.15
N LEU A 166 19.03 -22.59 -7.06
CA LEU A 166 18.85 -21.13 -6.91
C LEU A 166 18.01 -20.66 -5.70
N LEU A 167 16.90 -21.33 -5.39
CA LEU A 167 16.04 -21.05 -4.24
C LEU A 167 16.69 -21.22 -2.85
N GLN A 168 17.62 -22.16 -2.66
CA GLN A 168 18.24 -22.39 -1.34
C GLN A 168 19.21 -21.26 -0.95
N ALA A 169 20.08 -20.82 -1.87
CA ALA A 169 20.88 -19.62 -1.67
C ALA A 169 19.99 -18.39 -1.45
N VAL A 170 18.99 -18.21 -2.32
CA VAL A 170 18.06 -17.08 -2.21
C VAL A 170 17.38 -17.09 -0.83
N ASN A 171 16.88 -18.23 -0.35
CA ASN A 171 16.28 -18.35 0.98
C ASN A 171 17.23 -17.96 2.12
N LYS A 172 18.51 -18.36 2.03
CA LYS A 172 19.52 -18.01 3.03
C LYS A 172 19.76 -16.51 3.07
N GLU A 173 19.95 -15.88 1.91
CA GLU A 173 20.23 -14.45 1.83
C GLU A 173 18.99 -13.59 2.13
N LEU A 174 17.78 -14.08 1.83
CA LEU A 174 16.52 -13.40 2.16
C LEU A 174 16.36 -13.14 3.66
N ARG A 175 16.98 -13.95 4.54
CA ARG A 175 16.97 -13.71 6.00
C ARG A 175 17.62 -12.39 6.39
N ALA A 176 18.56 -11.87 5.59
CA ALA A 176 19.15 -10.56 5.85
C ALA A 176 18.12 -9.42 5.76
N PHE A 177 17.02 -9.64 5.03
CA PHE A 177 15.92 -8.68 4.91
C PHE A 177 14.98 -8.68 6.11
N ASP A 178 15.07 -9.65 7.03
CA ASP A 178 14.24 -9.66 8.25
C ASP A 178 14.43 -8.37 9.06
N LYS A 179 15.66 -7.86 9.16
CA LYS A 179 15.97 -6.55 9.77
C LYS A 179 15.31 -5.38 9.05
N PHE A 180 15.21 -5.43 7.72
CA PHE A 180 14.50 -4.39 6.97
C PHE A 180 13.00 -4.45 7.22
N TYR A 181 12.44 -5.65 7.38
CA TYR A 181 11.02 -5.83 7.67
C TYR A 181 10.63 -5.37 9.07
N GLU A 182 11.53 -5.52 10.06
CA GLU A 182 11.35 -5.00 11.42
C GLU A 182 11.24 -3.47 11.48
N GLU A 183 11.88 -2.76 10.55
CA GLU A 183 11.83 -1.29 10.48
C GLU A 183 10.57 -0.75 9.80
N LEU A 184 9.74 -1.61 9.17
CA LEU A 184 8.56 -1.15 8.45
C LEU A 184 7.43 -0.72 9.40
N ASP A 185 6.96 0.51 9.22
CA ASP A 185 5.77 1.05 9.88
C ASP A 185 4.49 0.74 9.09
N GLY A 186 4.63 0.43 7.79
CA GLY A 186 3.52 0.05 6.93
C GLY A 186 3.99 -0.62 5.64
N LEU A 187 3.10 -1.38 5.01
CA LEU A 187 3.38 -2.10 3.77
C LEU A 187 2.21 -1.98 2.79
N VAL A 188 2.47 -1.39 1.62
CA VAL A 188 1.56 -1.43 0.48
C VAL A 188 1.94 -2.60 -0.42
N VAL A 189 0.96 -3.47 -0.73
CA VAL A 189 1.14 -4.62 -1.63
C VAL A 189 0.25 -4.46 -2.85
N ILE A 190 0.86 -4.49 -4.03
CA ILE A 190 0.16 -4.53 -5.31
C ILE A 190 0.16 -5.99 -5.78
N LYS A 191 -1.01 -6.61 -5.63
CA LYS A 191 -1.30 -7.99 -6.01
C LYS A 191 -1.75 -8.07 -7.47
N ILE A 192 -1.36 -9.15 -8.13
CA ILE A 192 -1.91 -9.58 -9.42
C ILE A 192 -2.57 -10.94 -9.25
N ASP A 193 -3.66 -11.17 -9.97
CA ASP A 193 -4.38 -12.45 -9.91
C ASP A 193 -3.82 -13.49 -10.90
N ASN A 194 -3.12 -13.05 -11.95
CA ASN A 194 -2.45 -13.93 -12.89
C ASN A 194 -0.97 -13.54 -13.07
N LEU A 195 -0.06 -14.47 -12.76
CA LEU A 195 1.38 -14.29 -12.92
C LEU A 195 1.82 -14.14 -14.37
N ASP A 196 1.04 -14.65 -15.33
CA ASP A 196 1.36 -14.53 -16.75
C ASP A 196 1.38 -13.06 -17.21
N TRP A 197 0.70 -12.18 -16.49
CA TRP A 197 0.75 -10.74 -16.76
C TRP A 197 2.15 -10.15 -16.53
N VAL A 198 3.02 -10.80 -15.75
CA VAL A 198 4.42 -10.36 -15.57
C VAL A 198 5.17 -10.41 -16.90
N TYR A 199 4.97 -11.44 -17.72
CA TYR A 199 5.59 -11.51 -19.05
C TYR A 199 5.16 -10.32 -19.92
N GLN A 200 3.86 -10.01 -19.92
CA GLN A 200 3.33 -8.85 -20.65
C GLN A 200 3.89 -7.54 -20.11
N TYR A 201 3.93 -7.35 -18.79
CA TYR A 201 4.45 -6.12 -18.20
C TYR A 201 5.91 -5.90 -18.52
N VAL A 202 6.73 -6.96 -18.41
CA VAL A 202 8.15 -6.90 -18.72
C VAL A 202 8.36 -6.68 -20.20
N PHE A 203 7.63 -7.39 -21.07
CA PHE A 203 7.70 -7.20 -22.52
C PHE A 203 7.43 -5.73 -22.89
N VAL A 204 6.34 -5.16 -22.39
CA VAL A 204 5.99 -3.75 -22.63
C VAL A 204 7.09 -2.83 -22.09
N PHE A 205 7.60 -3.08 -20.89
CA PHE A 205 8.64 -2.25 -20.30
C PHE A 205 9.95 -2.27 -21.10
N VAL A 206 10.45 -3.46 -21.46
CA VAL A 206 11.72 -3.58 -22.19
C VAL A 206 11.60 -3.06 -23.62
N ASN A 207 10.44 -3.19 -24.27
CA ASN A 207 10.24 -2.73 -25.63
C ASN A 207 9.92 -1.23 -25.73
N GLN A 208 9.33 -0.62 -24.70
CA GLN A 208 8.95 0.81 -24.73
C GLN A 208 9.89 1.73 -23.94
N SER A 209 10.55 1.24 -22.88
CA SER A 209 11.33 2.10 -21.97
C SER A 209 12.86 1.96 -22.12
N ILE A 210 13.38 0.78 -22.43
CA ILE A 210 14.84 0.55 -22.52
C ILE A 210 15.48 1.23 -23.75
N PRO A 211 14.90 1.14 -24.97
CA PRO A 211 15.45 1.82 -26.15
C PRO A 211 15.61 3.33 -25.95
N THR A 212 14.73 3.95 -25.14
CA THR A 212 14.77 5.38 -24.81
C THR A 212 15.77 5.75 -23.71
N ARG A 213 16.15 4.82 -22.82
CA ARG A 213 16.94 5.14 -21.60
C ARG A 213 18.41 4.77 -21.66
N VAL A 214 18.76 3.65 -22.30
CA VAL A 214 20.10 3.06 -22.17
C VAL A 214 20.98 3.42 -23.36
N SER A 215 20.44 3.36 -24.58
CA SER A 215 21.03 3.79 -25.85
C SER A 215 20.04 3.39 -26.96
N PRO A 216 19.79 4.21 -28.01
CA PRO A 216 18.97 3.81 -29.16
C PRO A 216 19.52 2.58 -29.91
N LYS A 217 20.72 2.10 -29.56
CA LYS A 217 21.43 0.97 -30.18
C LYS A 217 21.21 -0.40 -29.51
N LYS A 218 20.55 -0.50 -28.36
CA LYS A 218 20.20 -1.82 -27.80
C LYS A 218 18.85 -2.27 -28.38
N PRO A 219 18.81 -3.37 -29.15
CA PRO A 219 17.56 -3.86 -29.71
C PRO A 219 16.60 -4.28 -28.59
N ALA A 220 15.32 -4.12 -28.87
CA ALA A 220 14.25 -4.57 -27.99
C ALA A 220 14.34 -6.09 -27.81
N MET A 221 14.06 -6.60 -26.59
CA MET A 221 14.11 -8.05 -26.34
C MET A 221 12.96 -8.76 -27.06
N THR A 222 13.27 -9.88 -27.69
CA THR A 222 12.28 -10.78 -28.30
C THR A 222 11.36 -11.40 -27.23
N PRO A 223 10.17 -11.89 -27.62
CA PRO A 223 9.28 -12.58 -26.68
C PRO A 223 9.94 -13.75 -25.94
N ASP A 224 10.81 -14.50 -26.62
CA ASP A 224 11.52 -15.65 -26.03
C ASP A 224 12.60 -15.21 -25.03
N GLU A 225 13.34 -14.15 -25.34
CA GLU A 225 14.29 -13.56 -24.38
C GLU A 225 13.58 -12.98 -23.15
N VAL A 226 12.41 -12.36 -23.34
CA VAL A 226 11.59 -11.89 -22.21
C VAL A 226 11.09 -13.06 -21.37
N ARG A 227 10.66 -14.15 -22.02
CA ARG A 227 10.24 -15.37 -21.32
C ARG A 227 11.37 -15.96 -20.50
N ASP A 228 12.55 -16.18 -21.10
CA ASP A 228 13.72 -16.71 -20.40
C ASP A 228 14.13 -15.81 -19.22
N PHE A 229 14.08 -14.48 -19.41
CA PHE A 229 14.37 -13.54 -18.33
C PHE A 229 13.37 -13.66 -17.17
N VAL A 230 12.06 -13.67 -17.47
CA VAL A 230 11.00 -13.70 -16.45
C VAL A 230 10.95 -15.06 -15.73
N ASP A 231 11.22 -16.16 -16.43
CA ASP A 231 11.20 -17.53 -15.89
C ASP A 231 12.17 -17.71 -14.72
N ARG A 232 13.27 -16.94 -14.68
CA ARG A 232 14.23 -16.93 -13.56
C ARG A 232 13.60 -16.48 -12.23
N PHE A 233 12.54 -15.67 -12.28
CA PHE A 233 11.84 -15.13 -11.10
C PHE A 233 10.57 -15.91 -10.75
N MET A 234 10.03 -16.69 -11.69
CA MET A 234 8.79 -17.43 -11.51
C MET A 234 8.79 -18.42 -10.33
N PRO A 235 9.88 -19.17 -10.04
CA PRO A 235 9.94 -20.03 -8.86
C PRO A 235 9.72 -19.24 -7.56
N ALA A 236 10.33 -18.05 -7.44
CA ALA A 236 10.14 -17.19 -6.27
C ALA A 236 8.70 -16.68 -6.19
N TYR A 237 8.11 -16.24 -7.31
CA TYR A 237 6.72 -15.79 -7.31
C TYR A 237 5.74 -16.89 -6.88
N LYS A 238 5.88 -18.09 -7.44
CA LYS A 238 5.03 -19.24 -7.09
C LYS A 238 5.19 -19.67 -5.63
N THR A 239 6.39 -19.49 -5.07
CA THR A 239 6.70 -19.89 -3.68
C THR A 239 6.19 -18.86 -2.67
N TYR A 240 6.48 -17.57 -2.85
CA TYR A 240 6.30 -16.56 -1.79
C TYR A 240 5.05 -15.71 -1.93
N LEU A 241 4.53 -15.46 -3.14
CA LEU A 241 3.42 -14.50 -3.31
C LEU A 241 2.14 -14.97 -2.64
N LYS A 242 1.87 -16.28 -2.63
CA LYS A 242 0.69 -16.83 -1.93
C LYS A 242 0.68 -16.43 -0.45
N GLY A 243 1.82 -16.54 0.23
CA GLY A 243 1.94 -16.14 1.64
C GLY A 243 1.92 -14.63 1.84
N LEU A 244 2.49 -13.85 0.91
CA LEU A 244 2.46 -12.39 0.98
C LEU A 244 1.04 -11.81 0.76
N TYR A 245 0.24 -12.48 -0.07
CA TYR A 245 -1.13 -12.07 -0.42
C TYR A 245 -2.20 -12.63 0.53
N ALA A 246 -1.85 -13.61 1.36
CA ALA A 246 -2.76 -14.17 2.35
C ALA A 246 -3.09 -13.18 3.47
N ASP A 247 -4.16 -13.47 4.21
CA ASP A 247 -4.46 -12.77 5.47
C ASP A 247 -3.24 -12.93 6.40
N PRO A 248 -2.70 -11.82 6.94
CA PRO A 248 -1.59 -11.87 7.88
C PRO A 248 -1.79 -12.78 9.09
N LYS A 249 -3.05 -13.02 9.51
CA LYS A 249 -3.36 -13.90 10.65
C LYS A 249 -2.89 -15.34 10.46
N ASP A 250 -2.82 -15.80 9.21
CA ASP A 250 -2.37 -17.15 8.87
C ASP A 250 -0.85 -17.21 8.59
N SER A 251 -0.14 -16.10 8.79
CA SER A 251 1.28 -15.96 8.45
C SER A 251 2.16 -15.95 9.68
N THR A 252 3.27 -16.69 9.63
CA THR A 252 4.34 -16.65 10.65
C THR A 252 5.45 -15.67 10.27
N SER A 253 5.26 -14.85 9.23
CA SER A 253 6.23 -13.86 8.78
C SER A 253 6.30 -12.66 9.74
N PRO A 254 7.46 -12.02 9.94
CA PRO A 254 7.55 -10.73 10.64
C PRO A 254 6.65 -9.65 10.03
N LEU A 255 6.35 -9.74 8.72
CA LEU A 255 5.43 -8.82 8.04
C LEU A 255 3.98 -8.99 8.49
N ALA A 256 3.64 -10.05 9.23
CA ALA A 256 2.28 -10.37 9.64
C ALA A 256 1.69 -9.34 10.61
N SER A 257 2.52 -8.65 11.40
CA SER A 257 2.08 -7.61 12.35
C SER A 257 2.10 -6.19 11.77
N VAL A 258 2.72 -6.00 10.59
CA VAL A 258 2.86 -4.68 9.98
C VAL A 258 1.50 -4.23 9.41
N PRO A 259 1.08 -2.96 9.63
CA PRO A 259 -0.03 -2.34 8.90
C PRO A 259 0.10 -2.58 7.40
N ARG A 260 -0.91 -3.18 6.78
CA ARG A 260 -0.82 -3.61 5.38
C ARG A 260 -2.03 -3.16 4.57
N LEU A 261 -1.78 -2.61 3.39
CA LEU A 261 -2.81 -2.30 2.40
C LEU A 261 -2.56 -3.08 1.12
N ILE A 262 -3.53 -3.89 0.69
CA ILE A 262 -3.42 -4.73 -0.51
C ILE A 262 -4.34 -4.20 -1.60
N PHE A 263 -3.76 -3.86 -2.75
CA PHE A 263 -4.49 -3.57 -3.98
C PHE A 263 -4.42 -4.75 -4.93
N SER A 264 -5.51 -5.08 -5.62
CA SER A 264 -5.48 -6.03 -6.74
C SER A 264 -5.56 -5.27 -8.06
N ILE A 265 -4.68 -5.58 -9.02
CA ILE A 265 -4.66 -4.95 -10.34
C ILE A 265 -4.83 -5.95 -11.47
N THR A 266 -5.42 -5.50 -12.58
CA THR A 266 -5.56 -6.27 -13.84
C THR A 266 -4.29 -6.20 -14.70
N SER A 267 -4.23 -6.94 -15.82
CA SER A 267 -3.19 -6.83 -16.85
C SER A 267 -3.02 -5.44 -17.47
N ALA A 268 -3.99 -4.55 -17.32
CA ALA A 268 -3.88 -3.14 -17.72
C ALA A 268 -3.27 -2.25 -16.63
N ARG A 269 -2.95 -2.82 -15.46
CA ARG A 269 -2.57 -2.12 -14.22
C ARG A 269 -3.70 -1.23 -13.68
N GLU A 270 -4.94 -1.65 -13.87
CA GLU A 270 -6.12 -0.98 -13.32
C GLU A 270 -6.58 -1.68 -12.05
N PRO A 271 -7.15 -0.94 -11.07
CA PRO A 271 -7.70 -1.55 -9.86
C PRO A 271 -8.82 -2.54 -10.23
N ALA A 272 -8.71 -3.76 -9.71
CA ALA A 272 -9.65 -4.85 -9.93
C ALA A 272 -10.73 -4.95 -8.85
N ALA A 273 -10.43 -4.50 -7.64
CA ALA A 273 -11.33 -4.50 -6.48
C ALA A 273 -10.98 -3.37 -5.52
N LYS A 274 -11.87 -3.09 -4.54
CA LYS A 274 -11.54 -2.21 -3.41
C LYS A 274 -10.29 -2.77 -2.68
N PRO A 275 -9.38 -1.90 -2.21
CA PRO A 275 -8.22 -2.36 -1.46
C PRO A 275 -8.65 -2.96 -0.12
N VAL A 276 -7.84 -3.89 0.37
CA VAL A 276 -8.07 -4.58 1.65
C VAL A 276 -6.98 -4.19 2.64
N GLU A 277 -7.38 -3.71 3.81
CA GLU A 277 -6.45 -3.36 4.89
C GLU A 277 -6.35 -4.46 5.96
N PHE A 278 -5.19 -4.53 6.60
CA PHE A 278 -4.91 -5.40 7.73
C PHE A 278 -4.07 -4.67 8.79
N ASN A 279 -4.28 -5.00 10.06
CA ASN A 279 -3.55 -4.45 11.21
C ASN A 279 -3.56 -2.92 11.32
N PHE A 280 -4.54 -2.28 10.69
CA PHE A 280 -4.79 -0.85 10.72
C PHE A 280 -6.28 -0.61 10.49
N SER A 281 -6.79 0.53 10.93
CA SER A 281 -8.17 0.93 10.73
C SER A 281 -8.18 2.34 10.18
N SER A 282 -8.13 2.44 8.85
CA SER A 282 -8.05 3.72 8.17
C SER A 282 -9.42 4.36 8.03
N GLU A 283 -9.55 5.65 8.34
CA GLU A 283 -10.77 6.39 8.06
C GLU A 283 -10.97 6.53 6.55
N ALA A 284 -9.89 6.70 5.79
CA ALA A 284 -9.91 6.83 4.33
C ALA A 284 -10.45 5.61 3.55
N LEU A 285 -10.62 4.46 4.20
CA LEU A 285 -11.13 3.22 3.58
C LEU A 285 -12.52 2.82 4.09
N GLN A 286 -13.10 3.58 5.02
CA GLN A 286 -14.40 3.28 5.63
C GLN A 286 -15.61 3.77 4.80
N ASP A 287 -15.36 4.33 3.60
CA ASP A 287 -16.36 4.81 2.63
C ASP A 287 -16.80 3.76 1.58
#